data_AF-A0A2J0LD91-F1
#
_entry.id   AF-A0A2J0LD91-F1
#
_cell.length_a   1.000
_cell.length_b   1.000
_cell.length_c   1.000
_cell.angle_alpha   90.00
_cell.angle_beta   90.00
_cell.angle_gamma   90.00
#
_symmetry.space_group_name_H-M   'P 1'
#
loop_
_entity.id
_entity.type
_entity.pdbx_description
1 polymer ?
#
loop_
_entity_poly.entity_id
_entity_poly.type
_entity_poly.pdbx_seq_one_letter_code
_entity_poly.pdbx_strand_id
1 'polypeptide(L)' 'EGYREGRMPLHTFRARIEYGFAEALTTYGIIGVKAWIFKGEVIKEVNRQSKESAKKTVAVEK' A
#
# COMPACT_ATOMS: atom_id res chain seq x y z
N GLU A 1 -8.20 5.19 22.00
CA GLU A 1 -6.75 5.06 22.26
C GLU A 1 -6.05 4.61 20.99
N GLY A 2 -4.89 5.18 20.65
CA GLY A 2 -4.19 4.89 19.41
C GLY A 2 -2.87 4.17 19.68
N TYR A 3 -2.75 2.93 19.23
CA TYR A 3 -1.49 2.19 19.26
C TYR A 3 -0.77 2.32 17.93
N ARG A 4 0.53 2.61 18.00
CA ARG A 4 1.41 2.72 16.83
C ARG A 4 2.71 2.00 17.14
N GLU A 5 3.12 1.15 16.21
CA GLU A 5 4.40 0.45 16.26
C GLU A 5 5.17 0.76 14.95
N GLY A 6 6.45 1.07 15.07
CA GLY A 6 7.30 1.42 13.92
C GLY A 6 7.18 2.88 13.43
N ARG A 7 7.57 3.13 12.17
CA ARG A 7 7.60 4.47 11.56
C ARG A 7 6.39 4.69 10.65
N MET A 8 5.68 5.81 10.85
CA MET A 8 4.53 6.25 10.06
C MET A 8 4.75 7.67 9.52
N PRO A 9 5.45 7.82 8.39
CA PRO A 9 5.72 9.13 7.81
C PRO A 9 4.47 9.68 7.07
N LEU A 10 3.54 10.28 7.80
CA LEU A 10 2.28 10.81 7.25
C LEU A 10 2.44 12.00 6.29
N HIS A 11 3.56 12.72 6.38
CA HIS A 11 3.85 13.88 5.53
C HIS A 11 4.66 13.50 4.27
N THR A 12 5.14 12.26 4.15
CA THR A 12 5.97 11.82 3.03
C THR A 12 5.11 11.22 1.93
N PHE A 13 4.77 11.99 0.89
CA PHE A 13 3.94 11.51 -0.22
C PHE A 13 4.55 10.32 -1.00
N ARG A 14 5.88 10.14 -0.91
CA ARG A 14 6.59 9.01 -1.54
C ARG A 14 6.45 7.69 -0.76
N ALA A 15 5.92 7.75 0.46
CA ALA A 15 5.62 6.58 1.26
C ALA A 15 4.39 5.86 0.67
N ARG A 16 4.48 4.53 0.52
CA ARG A 16 3.33 3.71 0.19
C ARG A 16 2.58 3.39 1.48
N ILE A 17 1.54 4.18 1.75
CA ILE A 17 0.66 4.02 2.90
C ILE A 17 -0.69 3.52 2.42
N GLU A 18 -1.17 2.42 2.99
CA GLU A 18 -2.54 1.94 2.80
C GLU A 18 -3.39 2.34 4.00
N TYR A 19 -4.60 2.81 3.72
CA TYR A 19 -5.59 3.21 4.71
C TYR A 19 -6.79 2.27 4.64
N GLY A 20 -7.23 1.80 5.79
CA GLY A 20 -8.44 1.00 5.95
C GLY A 20 -9.33 1.60 7.04
N PHE A 21 -10.63 1.61 6.77
CA PHE A 21 -11.66 1.98 7.73
C PHE A 21 -12.69 0.86 7.84
N ALA A 22 -13.06 0.51 9.06
CA ALA A 22 -14.09 -0.48 9.33
C ALA A 22 -14.97 -0.03 10.50
N GLU A 23 -16.25 -0.33 10.42
CA GLU A 23 -17.24 -0.06 11.46
C GLU A 23 -17.64 -1.38 12.12
N ALA A 24 -17.56 -1.45 13.44
CA ALA A 24 -18.02 -2.58 14.23
C ALA A 24 -19.34 -2.24 14.90
N LEU A 25 -20.40 -2.99 14.56
CA LEU A 25 -21.71 -2.90 15.19
C LEU A 25 -21.68 -3.69 16.50
N THR A 26 -21.80 -2.99 17.62
CA THR A 26 -21.82 -3.58 18.96
C THR A 26 -23.15 -3.29 19.64
N THR A 27 -23.45 -4.03 20.72
CA THR A 27 -24.70 -3.89 21.50
C THR A 27 -24.93 -2.46 22.03
N TYR A 28 -23.85 -1.70 22.22
CA TYR A 28 -23.89 -0.33 22.76
C TYR A 28 -23.69 0.75 21.69
N GLY A 29 -23.59 0.38 20.40
CA GLY A 29 -23.43 1.32 19.30
C GLY A 29 -22.35 0.92 18.29
N ILE A 30 -21.92 1.89 17.48
CA ILE A 30 -20.98 1.69 16.38
C ILE A 30 -19.59 2.15 16.80
N ILE A 31 -18.59 1.28 16.67
CA ILE A 31 -17.18 1.59 16.92
C ILE A 31 -16.45 1.68 15.59
N GLY A 32 -15.84 2.81 15.30
CA GLY A 32 -15.02 3.00 14.10
C GLY A 32 -13.54 2.66 14.35
N VAL A 33 -12.98 1.77 13.53
CA VAL A 33 -11.55 1.42 13.55
C VAL A 33 -10.88 2.01 12.31
N LYS A 34 -9.83 2.81 12.54
CA LYS A 34 -8.96 3.33 11.47
C LYS A 34 -7.59 2.67 11.58
N ALA A 35 -7.18 2.02 10.48
CA ALA A 35 -5.89 1.38 10.37
C ALA A 35 -5.08 2.02 9.24
N TRP A 36 -3.79 2.22 9.52
CA TRP A 36 -2.82 2.63 8.52
C TRP A 36 -1.73 1.56 8.48
N ILE A 37 -1.27 1.20 7.28
CA ILE A 37 -0.17 0.25 7.08
C ILE A 37 0.88 0.89 6.17
N PHE A 38 2.10 1.04 6.69
CA PHE A 38 3.24 1.54 5.92
C PHE A 38 3.98 0.37 5.26
N LYS A 39 3.96 0.31 3.91
CA LYS A 39 4.59 -0.76 3.11
C LYS A 39 5.98 -0.39 2.58
N GLY A 40 6.58 0.69 3.08
CA GLY A 40 7.87 1.21 2.60
C GLY A 40 7.73 2.41 1.65
N GLU A 41 8.85 2.82 1.06
CA GLU A 41 8.91 3.97 0.15
C GLU A 41 8.96 3.51 -1.31
N VAL A 42 8.27 4.25 -2.20
CA VAL A 42 8.36 4.02 -3.64
C VAL A 42 9.67 4.63 -4.14
N ILE A 43 10.77 3.88 -4.00
CA ILE A 43 11.98 4.13 -4.77
C ILE A 43 11.64 3.68 -6.18
N LYS A 44 11.52 4.63 -7.10
CA LYS A 44 11.26 4.40 -8.52
C LYS A 44 12.38 3.54 -9.12
N GLU A 45 12.31 2.22 -9.01
CA GLU A 45 12.84 1.31 -10.03
C GLU A 45 11.85 1.31 -11.20
N VAL A 46 11.75 2.47 -11.84
CA VAL A 46 11.09 2.62 -13.14
C VAL A 46 11.97 1.85 -14.13
N ASN A 47 11.82 0.52 -14.27
CA ASN A 47 11.95 -0.19 -15.55
C ASN A 47 12.00 -1.73 -15.56
N ARG A 48 11.79 -2.49 -14.48
CA ARG A 48 11.98 -3.96 -14.63
C ARG A 48 10.73 -4.72 -15.10
N GLN A 49 9.57 -4.48 -14.52
CA GLN A 49 8.38 -5.33 -14.76
C GLN A 49 7.68 -5.10 -16.11
N SER A 50 7.65 -3.87 -16.63
CA SER A 50 7.03 -3.58 -17.93
C SER A 50 7.91 -3.94 -19.13
N LYS A 51 9.24 -4.03 -18.97
CA LYS A 51 10.15 -4.50 -20.03
C LYS A 51 10.11 -6.02 -20.22
N GLU A 52 9.81 -6.77 -19.16
CA GLU A 52 9.84 -8.24 -19.18
C GLU A 52 8.64 -8.83 -19.96
N SER A 53 7.49 -8.16 -19.91
CA SER A 53 6.30 -8.52 -20.72
C SER A 53 6.49 -8.22 -22.21
N ALA A 54 7.12 -7.10 -22.56
CA ALA A 54 7.38 -6.72 -23.96
C ALA A 54 8.45 -7.61 -24.62
N LYS A 55 9.42 -8.12 -23.85
CA LYS A 55 10.48 -9.00 -24.38
C LYS A 55 9.96 -10.40 -24.75
N LYS A 56 8.89 -10.87 -24.11
CA LYS A 56 8.26 -12.16 -24.42
C LYS A 56 7.51 -12.15 -25.74
N THR A 57 6.82 -11.07 -26.06
CA THR A 57 6.06 -10.97 -27.33
C THR A 57 7.00 -10.97 -28.55
N VAL A 58 8.13 -10.26 -28.47
CA VAL A 58 9.10 -10.17 -29.59
C VAL A 58 9.92 -11.46 -29.79
N ALA A 59 10.04 -12.31 -28.76
CA ALA A 59 10.76 -13.59 -28.85
C ALA A 59 9.93 -14.73 -29.46
N VAL A 60 8.61 -14.54 -29.61
CA VAL A 60 7.71 -15.52 -30.24
C VAL A 60 7.59 -15.30 -31.76
N GLU A 61 8.00 -14.13 -32.25
CA GLU A 61 7.94 -13.74 -33.67
C GLU A 61 9.26 -13.95 -34.45
N LYS A 62 10.25 -14.62 -33.85
CA LYS A 62 11.49 -15.06 -34.52
C LYS A 62 11.62 -16.57 -34.53
#